data_AF-A0A560JQI1-F1
#
_entry.id   AF-A0A560JQI1-F1
#
_cell.length_a   1.000
_cell.length_b   1.000
_cell.length_c   1.000
_cell.angle_alpha   90.00
_cell.angle_beta   90.00
_cell.angle_gamma   90.00
#
_symmetry.space_group_name_H-M   'P 1'
#
loop_
_entity.id
_entity.type
_entity.pdbx_description
1 polymer ?
#
loop_
_entity_poly.entity_id
_entity_poly.type
_entity_poly.pdbx_seq_one_letter_code
_entity_poly.pdbx_strand_id
1 'polypeptide(L)'
;MILTPIPLEELPAILADLRGRLTGADPLVAEVFERIAATLDLVPLGVDTPQHRADGVALAHRFGIETIDELPMAAYSWDGRAIRTQSESYVLIHEIGHWLVAPPERRGLVDFGLGAGPETGRIEEANAAICVDQETQIEEEALSSLIGILWEVELGHPAIMAFLEQNWLEGWDRAACIDNLADNLANLHRRGLIDANYRPIPPEHFEVKRRVASL
;
A
#
# COMPACT_ATOMS: atom_id res chain seq x y z
N MET A 1 -8.61 3.50 -9.24
CA MET A 1 -9.08 3.54 -10.65
C MET A 1 -7.85 3.53 -11.55
N ILE A 2 -7.63 2.47 -12.32
CA ILE A 2 -6.56 2.48 -13.33
C ILE A 2 -6.86 3.56 -14.37
N LEU A 3 -5.96 4.53 -14.56
CA LEU A 3 -6.16 5.61 -15.54
C LEU A 3 -5.76 5.21 -16.96
N THR A 4 -4.78 4.31 -17.10
CA THR A 4 -4.40 3.68 -18.39
C THR A 4 -4.19 2.17 -18.19
N PRO A 5 -5.08 1.30 -18.70
CA PRO A 5 -4.92 -0.13 -18.56
C PRO A 5 -3.69 -0.61 -19.33
N ILE A 6 -2.79 -1.33 -18.64
CA ILE A 6 -1.65 -2.02 -19.25
C ILE A 6 -2.00 -3.51 -19.33
N PRO A 7 -2.09 -4.10 -20.53
CA PRO A 7 -2.30 -5.53 -20.68
C PRO A 7 -1.17 -6.35 -20.07
N LEU A 8 -1.49 -7.50 -19.46
CA LEU A 8 -0.48 -8.35 -18.79
C LEU A 8 0.59 -8.87 -19.75
N GLU A 9 0.24 -9.05 -21.02
CA GLU A 9 1.16 -9.46 -22.08
C GLU A 9 2.20 -8.39 -22.43
N GLU A 10 1.91 -7.11 -22.18
CA GLU A 10 2.82 -5.99 -22.43
C GLU A 10 3.77 -5.75 -21.25
N LEU A 11 3.35 -6.17 -20.06
CA LEU A 11 4.05 -5.92 -18.80
C LEU A 11 5.52 -6.40 -18.81
N PRO A 12 5.89 -7.60 -19.31
CA PRO A 12 7.30 -8.01 -19.37
C PRO A 12 8.19 -7.03 -20.15
N ALA A 13 7.70 -6.48 -21.26
CA ALA A 13 8.46 -5.53 -22.08
C ALA A 13 8.60 -4.17 -21.37
N ILE A 14 7.54 -3.70 -20.73
CA ILE A 14 7.53 -2.46 -19.94
C ILE A 14 8.50 -2.55 -18.77
N LEU A 15 8.47 -3.67 -18.04
CA LEU A 15 9.41 -3.91 -16.94
C LEU A 15 10.85 -3.93 -17.44
N ALA A 16 11.14 -4.59 -18.58
CA ALA A 16 12.48 -4.61 -19.15
C ALA A 16 12.99 -3.21 -19.54
N ASP A 17 12.13 -2.33 -20.06
CA ASP A 17 12.48 -0.95 -20.36
C ASP A 17 12.78 -0.13 -19.09
N LEU A 18 11.92 -0.24 -18.07
CA LEU A 18 12.13 0.42 -16.77
C LEU A 18 13.43 -0.02 -16.10
N ARG A 19 13.77 -1.31 -16.17
CA ARG A 19 15.07 -1.85 -15.71
C ARG A 19 16.25 -1.15 -16.38
N GLY A 20 16.18 -0.95 -17.70
CA GLY A 20 17.20 -0.24 -18.44
C GLY A 20 17.42 1.19 -17.91
N ARG A 21 16.33 1.89 -17.56
CA ARG A 21 16.36 3.26 -17.02
C ARG A 21 16.81 3.32 -15.56
N LEU A 22 16.57 2.28 -14.78
CA LEU A 22 17.04 2.17 -13.38
C LEU A 22 18.56 1.99 -13.25
N THR A 23 19.29 1.69 -14.34
CA THR A 23 20.76 1.54 -14.32
C THR A 23 21.51 2.78 -13.80
N GLY A 24 20.88 3.96 -13.82
CA GLY A 24 21.43 5.20 -13.27
C GLY A 24 20.79 5.69 -11.97
N ALA A 25 19.83 4.94 -11.42
CA ALA A 25 19.09 5.30 -10.22
C ALA A 25 19.80 4.84 -8.93
N ASP A 26 19.23 5.18 -7.78
CA ASP A 26 19.63 4.63 -6.48
C ASP A 26 19.53 3.08 -6.51
N PRO A 27 20.61 2.34 -6.23
CA PRO A 27 20.60 0.88 -6.22
C PRO A 27 19.50 0.26 -5.36
N LEU A 28 19.11 0.90 -4.24
CA LEU A 28 18.06 0.38 -3.37
C LEU A 28 16.66 0.54 -3.99
N VAL A 29 16.43 1.63 -4.76
CA VAL A 29 15.18 1.80 -5.51
C VAL A 29 15.07 0.75 -6.61
N ALA A 30 16.17 0.49 -7.32
CA ALA A 30 16.23 -0.58 -8.32
C ALA A 30 15.96 -1.96 -7.69
N GLU A 31 16.52 -2.24 -6.51
CA GLU A 31 16.27 -3.49 -5.79
C GLU A 31 14.80 -3.65 -5.37
N VAL A 32 14.15 -2.59 -4.86
CA VAL A 32 12.71 -2.61 -4.56
C VAL A 32 11.90 -2.92 -5.82
N PHE A 33 12.19 -2.20 -6.91
CA PHE A 33 11.51 -2.43 -8.19
C PHE A 33 11.66 -3.89 -8.65
N GLU A 34 12.87 -4.46 -8.57
CA GLU A 34 13.10 -5.85 -8.94
C GLU A 34 12.34 -6.83 -8.05
N ARG A 35 12.27 -6.58 -6.73
CA ARG A 35 11.49 -7.44 -5.81
C ARG A 35 10.02 -7.45 -6.19
N ILE A 36 9.44 -6.30 -6.52
CA ILE A 36 8.05 -6.20 -6.97
C ILE A 36 7.89 -6.89 -8.34
N ALA A 37 8.75 -6.55 -9.31
CA ALA A 37 8.70 -7.10 -10.67
C ALA A 37 8.86 -8.62 -10.72
N ALA A 38 9.68 -9.19 -9.84
CA ALA A 38 9.88 -10.64 -9.73
C ALA A 38 8.60 -11.40 -9.33
N THR A 39 7.63 -10.72 -8.69
CA THR A 39 6.33 -11.35 -8.33
C THR A 39 5.44 -11.61 -9.56
N LEU A 40 5.82 -11.16 -10.76
CA LEU A 40 5.13 -11.50 -12.01
C LEU A 40 5.05 -13.01 -12.25
N ASP A 41 6.07 -13.75 -11.84
CA ASP A 41 6.09 -15.21 -11.96
C ASP A 41 5.05 -15.91 -11.07
N LEU A 42 4.47 -15.18 -10.10
CA LEU A 42 3.41 -15.69 -9.22
C LEU A 42 2.01 -15.50 -9.81
N VAL A 43 1.84 -14.59 -10.78
CA VAL A 43 0.52 -14.31 -11.40
C VAL A 43 -0.14 -15.58 -11.97
N PRO A 44 0.56 -16.47 -12.70
CA PRO A 44 -0.04 -17.72 -13.19
C PRO A 44 -0.46 -18.70 -12.08
N LEU A 45 0.06 -18.54 -10.86
CA LEU A 45 -0.31 -19.37 -9.70
C LEU A 45 -1.62 -18.89 -9.04
N GLY A 46 -2.08 -17.70 -9.39
CA GLY A 46 -3.33 -17.11 -8.93
C GLY A 46 -3.14 -15.71 -8.36
N VAL A 47 -4.14 -14.85 -8.58
CA VAL A 47 -4.28 -13.50 -8.02
C VAL A 47 -5.55 -13.48 -7.19
N ASP A 48 -5.55 -12.76 -6.07
CA ASP A 48 -6.67 -12.72 -5.12
C ASP A 48 -7.24 -14.08 -4.71
N THR A 49 -6.37 -14.99 -4.27
CA THR A 49 -6.81 -16.32 -3.82
C THR A 49 -7.41 -16.24 -2.41
N PRO A 50 -8.24 -17.21 -1.99
CA PRO A 50 -8.69 -17.31 -0.60
C PRO A 50 -7.53 -17.34 0.42
N GLN A 51 -6.38 -17.91 0.03
CA GLN A 51 -5.19 -17.90 0.88
C GLN A 51 -4.62 -16.48 1.02
N HIS A 52 -4.55 -15.69 -0.05
CA HIS A 52 -4.08 -14.31 0.04
C HIS A 52 -4.95 -13.48 0.98
N ARG A 53 -6.29 -13.66 0.93
CA ARG A 53 -7.20 -13.01 1.87
C ARG A 53 -6.93 -13.46 3.31
N ALA A 54 -6.76 -14.76 3.54
CA ALA A 54 -6.45 -15.29 4.87
C ALA A 54 -5.14 -14.73 5.42
N ASP A 55 -4.11 -14.60 4.59
CA ASP A 55 -2.82 -14.00 4.95
C ASP A 55 -2.98 -12.50 5.30
N GLY A 56 -3.76 -11.75 4.52
CA GLY A 56 -4.08 -10.35 4.82
C GLY A 56 -4.82 -10.19 6.16
N VAL A 57 -5.80 -11.05 6.45
CA VAL A 57 -6.50 -11.05 7.75
C VAL A 57 -5.53 -11.39 8.88
N ALA A 58 -4.67 -12.39 8.70
CA ALA A 58 -3.64 -12.75 9.68
C ALA A 58 -2.65 -11.60 9.91
N LEU A 59 -2.27 -10.87 8.86
CA LEU A 59 -1.41 -9.69 8.95
C LEU A 59 -2.09 -8.56 9.74
N ALA A 60 -3.36 -8.27 9.46
CA ALA A 60 -4.16 -7.29 10.20
C ALA A 60 -4.17 -7.64 11.71
N HIS A 61 -4.49 -8.89 12.04
CA HIS A 61 -4.54 -9.35 13.44
C HIS A 61 -3.18 -9.29 14.11
N ARG A 62 -2.10 -9.64 13.41
CA ARG A 62 -0.73 -9.50 13.92
C ARG A 62 -0.43 -8.06 14.31
N PHE A 63 -0.94 -7.08 13.58
CA PHE A 63 -0.76 -5.65 13.86
C PHE A 63 -1.75 -5.09 14.88
N GLY A 64 -2.64 -5.93 15.43
CA GLY A 64 -3.66 -5.52 16.38
C GLY A 64 -4.84 -4.79 15.73
N ILE A 65 -5.04 -4.98 14.43
CA ILE A 65 -6.15 -4.40 13.66
C ILE A 65 -7.31 -5.39 13.69
N GLU A 66 -8.48 -4.95 14.12
CA GLU A 66 -9.68 -5.78 14.09
C GLU A 66 -10.21 -5.92 12.65
N THR A 67 -11.00 -6.97 12.38
CA THR A 67 -11.56 -7.24 11.05
C THR A 67 -13.03 -7.62 11.14
N ILE A 68 -13.81 -7.23 10.14
CA ILE A 68 -15.22 -7.60 9.96
C ILE A 68 -15.36 -8.33 8.62
N ASP A 69 -15.93 -9.54 8.65
CA ASP A 69 -16.20 -10.32 7.43
C ASP A 69 -17.47 -9.82 6.71
N GLU A 70 -17.36 -8.64 6.10
CA GLU A 70 -18.41 -7.96 5.34
C GLU A 70 -17.82 -7.21 4.13
N LEU A 71 -18.68 -6.85 3.18
CA LEU A 71 -18.36 -5.95 2.06
C LEU A 71 -18.12 -4.53 2.57
N PRO A 72 -17.02 -3.85 2.18
CA PRO A 72 -16.82 -2.42 2.48
C PRO A 72 -17.99 -1.53 2.04
N MET A 73 -18.58 -1.83 0.88
CA MET A 73 -19.76 -1.14 0.33
C MET A 73 -20.99 -1.18 1.24
N ALA A 74 -21.04 -2.07 2.24
CA ALA A 74 -22.10 -2.08 3.24
C ALA A 74 -21.97 -0.91 4.25
N ALA A 75 -20.77 -0.35 4.42
CA ALA A 75 -20.50 0.80 5.26
C ALA A 75 -19.21 1.56 4.86
N TYR A 76 -18.07 1.21 5.47
CA TYR A 76 -16.74 1.82 5.26
C TYR A 76 -15.70 0.73 5.08
N SER A 77 -14.59 1.03 4.39
CA SER A 77 -13.41 0.16 4.39
C SER A 77 -12.81 0.06 5.80
N TRP A 78 -12.67 1.22 6.47
CA TRP A 78 -12.25 1.32 7.87
C TRP A 78 -13.27 2.14 8.68
N ASP A 79 -13.83 1.54 9.73
CA ASP A 79 -14.86 2.20 10.55
C ASP A 79 -14.34 2.95 11.78
N GLY A 80 -13.02 3.14 11.89
CA GLY A 80 -12.36 3.65 13.10
C GLY A 80 -11.89 2.56 14.05
N ARG A 81 -12.22 1.28 13.79
CA ARG A 81 -11.86 0.16 14.66
C ARG A 81 -11.46 -1.10 13.90
N ALA A 82 -12.18 -1.44 12.83
CA ALA A 82 -11.99 -2.67 12.08
C ALA A 82 -12.00 -2.47 10.57
N ILE A 83 -11.23 -3.30 9.86
CA ILE A 83 -11.22 -3.37 8.39
C ILE A 83 -12.28 -4.36 7.92
N ARG A 84 -13.06 -4.00 6.89
CA ARG A 84 -13.95 -4.95 6.20
C ARG A 84 -13.20 -5.79 5.18
N THR A 85 -13.34 -7.11 5.25
CA THR A 85 -12.44 -8.05 4.57
C THR A 85 -12.99 -8.69 3.30
N GLN A 86 -14.26 -8.46 2.93
CA GLN A 86 -14.82 -8.96 1.67
C GLN A 86 -14.46 -8.03 0.49
N SER A 87 -13.18 -7.76 0.32
CA SER A 87 -12.58 -7.11 -0.85
C SER A 87 -11.49 -8.02 -1.42
N GLU A 88 -10.89 -7.61 -2.52
CA GLU A 88 -9.66 -8.21 -3.02
C GLU A 88 -8.55 -8.11 -1.95
N SER A 89 -7.73 -9.15 -1.85
CA SER A 89 -6.65 -9.27 -0.86
C SER A 89 -5.66 -8.10 -0.89
N TYR A 90 -5.34 -7.57 -2.07
CA TYR A 90 -4.49 -6.38 -2.20
C TYR A 90 -5.19 -5.09 -1.71
N VAL A 91 -6.52 -5.01 -1.80
CA VAL A 91 -7.30 -3.91 -1.20
C VAL A 91 -7.30 -4.04 0.32
N LEU A 92 -7.48 -5.24 0.86
CA LEU A 92 -7.33 -5.49 2.31
C LEU A 92 -5.93 -5.09 2.82
N ILE A 93 -4.86 -5.45 2.09
CA ILE A 93 -3.49 -5.09 2.48
C ILE A 93 -3.24 -3.58 2.31
N HIS A 94 -3.86 -2.93 1.32
CA HIS A 94 -3.87 -1.48 1.19
C HIS A 94 -4.48 -0.79 2.43
N GLU A 95 -5.61 -1.30 2.95
CA GLU A 95 -6.23 -0.76 4.19
C GLU A 95 -5.33 -0.94 5.42
N ILE A 96 -4.58 -2.04 5.50
CA ILE A 96 -3.51 -2.19 6.50
C ILE A 96 -2.43 -1.12 6.30
N GLY A 97 -2.09 -0.81 5.04
CA GLY A 97 -1.20 0.29 4.68
C GLY A 97 -1.69 1.64 5.22
N HIS A 98 -2.97 1.95 5.06
CA HIS A 98 -3.57 3.15 5.65
C HIS A 98 -3.41 3.18 7.17
N TRP A 99 -3.65 2.07 7.87
CA TRP A 99 -3.47 2.02 9.32
C TRP A 99 -2.01 2.28 9.73
N LEU A 100 -1.04 1.77 8.97
CA LEU A 100 0.39 1.99 9.22
C LEU A 100 0.80 3.46 8.99
N VAL A 101 0.31 4.07 7.92
CA VAL A 101 0.64 5.45 7.52
C VAL A 101 -0.07 6.48 8.39
N ALA A 102 -1.33 6.21 8.75
CA ALA A 102 -2.15 7.12 9.54
C ALA A 102 -1.53 7.35 10.93
N PRO A 103 -1.44 8.62 11.38
CA PRO A 103 -0.97 8.94 12.71
C PRO A 103 -1.95 8.38 13.76
N PRO A 104 -1.48 8.00 14.97
CA PRO A 104 -2.31 7.33 15.97
C PRO A 104 -3.62 8.03 16.30
N GLU A 105 -3.63 9.37 16.34
CA GLU A 105 -4.81 10.18 16.62
C GLU A 105 -5.92 10.08 15.56
N ARG A 106 -5.61 9.66 14.32
CA ARG A 106 -6.59 9.49 13.24
C ARG A 106 -7.04 8.06 13.01
N ARG A 107 -6.35 7.08 13.61
CA ARG A 107 -6.74 5.65 13.48
C ARG A 107 -8.15 5.38 14.01
N GLY A 108 -8.65 6.19 14.95
CA GLY A 108 -10.01 6.06 15.45
C GLY A 108 -11.11 6.66 14.55
N LEU A 109 -10.75 7.30 13.43
CA LEU A 109 -11.70 7.96 12.53
C LEU A 109 -12.10 7.03 11.37
N VAL A 110 -13.32 7.20 10.88
CA VAL A 110 -13.77 6.52 9.64
C VAL A 110 -12.85 6.91 8.48
N ASP A 111 -12.43 5.91 7.71
CA ASP A 111 -11.46 6.03 6.62
C ASP A 111 -10.26 6.93 6.98
N PHE A 112 -9.80 6.83 8.24
CA PHE A 112 -8.66 7.58 8.79
C PHE A 112 -8.76 9.11 8.69
N GLY A 113 -9.99 9.63 8.50
CA GLY A 113 -10.23 11.05 8.26
C GLY A 113 -9.77 11.54 6.88
N LEU A 114 -9.55 10.62 5.94
CA LEU A 114 -9.18 10.91 4.54
C LEU A 114 -10.40 11.14 3.65
N GLY A 115 -11.58 10.66 4.05
CA GLY A 115 -12.79 10.72 3.23
C GLY A 115 -13.08 9.38 2.55
N ALA A 116 -14.15 9.33 1.77
CA ALA A 116 -14.63 8.09 1.17
C ALA A 116 -13.66 7.57 0.10
N GLY A 117 -13.15 6.35 0.28
CA GLY A 117 -12.48 5.58 -0.77
C GLY A 117 -13.47 4.99 -1.80
N PRO A 118 -12.97 4.37 -2.89
CA PRO A 118 -13.81 3.77 -3.92
C PRO A 118 -14.78 2.70 -3.40
N GLU A 119 -14.37 2.00 -2.34
CA GLU A 119 -15.11 0.88 -1.74
C GLU A 119 -16.06 1.32 -0.60
N THR A 120 -15.99 2.58 -0.15
CA THR A 120 -16.81 3.10 0.94
C THR A 120 -18.24 3.33 0.49
N GLY A 121 -19.20 2.60 1.08
CA GLY A 121 -20.62 2.75 0.77
C GLY A 121 -21.27 4.00 1.39
N ARG A 122 -20.80 4.45 2.56
CA ARG A 122 -21.32 5.63 3.29
C ARG A 122 -20.54 6.90 2.93
N ILE A 123 -20.58 7.26 1.65
CA ILE A 123 -19.77 8.34 1.07
C ILE A 123 -19.96 9.68 1.81
N GLU A 124 -21.20 10.10 2.06
CA GLU A 124 -21.48 11.39 2.69
C GLU A 124 -20.92 11.47 4.12
N GLU A 125 -21.04 10.39 4.89
CA GLU A 125 -20.56 10.34 6.28
C GLU A 125 -19.03 10.32 6.34
N ALA A 126 -18.37 9.54 5.48
CA ALA A 126 -16.92 9.52 5.40
C ALA A 126 -16.35 10.87 4.95
N ASN A 127 -16.96 11.51 3.95
CA ASN A 127 -16.54 12.83 3.49
C ASN A 127 -16.76 13.93 4.54
N ALA A 128 -17.77 13.80 5.40
CA ALA A 128 -17.97 14.72 6.53
C ALA A 128 -16.90 14.57 7.63
N ALA A 129 -16.18 13.45 7.68
CA ALA A 129 -15.11 13.18 8.62
C ALA A 129 -13.72 13.62 8.12
N ILE A 130 -13.61 14.16 6.91
CA ILE A 130 -12.35 14.66 6.35
C ILE A 130 -11.75 15.71 7.29
N CYS A 131 -10.51 15.49 7.70
CA CYS A 131 -9.79 16.36 8.63
C CYS A 131 -8.38 16.74 8.18
N VAL A 132 -8.00 16.36 6.96
CA VAL A 132 -6.72 16.68 6.33
C VAL A 132 -6.92 17.47 5.04
N ASP A 133 -5.86 18.12 4.56
CA ASP A 133 -5.89 18.78 3.25
C ASP A 133 -5.68 17.77 2.10
N GLN A 134 -5.91 18.25 0.88
CA GLN A 134 -5.82 17.42 -0.32
C GLN A 134 -4.39 16.89 -0.57
N GLU A 135 -3.36 17.67 -0.22
CA GLU A 135 -1.97 17.25 -0.35
C GLU A 135 -1.67 16.05 0.55
N THR A 136 -2.13 16.11 1.80
CA THR A 136 -2.02 15.00 2.76
C THR A 136 -2.82 13.78 2.29
N GLN A 137 -4.02 13.97 1.71
CA GLN A 137 -4.79 12.85 1.15
C GLN A 137 -4.00 12.12 0.07
N ILE A 138 -3.43 12.86 -0.89
CA ILE A 138 -2.66 12.29 -1.99
C ILE A 138 -1.39 11.60 -1.48
N GLU A 139 -0.67 12.22 -0.55
CA GLU A 139 0.54 11.63 0.02
C GLU A 139 0.22 10.34 0.77
N GLU A 140 -0.78 10.36 1.66
CA GLU A 140 -1.09 9.18 2.47
C GLU A 140 -1.66 8.03 1.64
N GLU A 141 -2.46 8.32 0.61
CA GLU A 141 -2.92 7.32 -0.36
C GLU A 141 -1.72 6.65 -1.06
N ALA A 142 -0.78 7.43 -1.57
CA ALA A 142 0.42 6.92 -2.25
C ALA A 142 1.28 6.07 -1.30
N LEU A 143 1.51 6.55 -0.06
CA LEU A 143 2.29 5.80 0.92
C LEU A 143 1.61 4.51 1.37
N SER A 144 0.28 4.53 1.53
CA SER A 144 -0.53 3.37 1.95
C SER A 144 -0.54 2.29 0.87
N SER A 145 -0.69 2.72 -0.38
CA SER A 145 -0.54 1.86 -1.56
C SER A 145 0.86 1.22 -1.61
N LEU A 146 1.93 2.03 -1.51
CA LEU A 146 3.29 1.51 -1.63
C LEU A 146 3.65 0.55 -0.49
N ILE A 147 3.35 0.91 0.76
CA ILE A 147 3.66 0.02 1.90
C ILE A 147 2.85 -1.28 1.83
N GLY A 148 1.61 -1.23 1.34
CA GLY A 148 0.80 -2.41 1.08
C GLY A 148 1.44 -3.35 0.06
N ILE A 149 1.89 -2.81 -1.08
CA ILE A 149 2.62 -3.56 -2.12
C ILE A 149 3.90 -4.20 -1.56
N LEU A 150 4.65 -3.47 -0.72
CA LEU A 150 5.84 -4.02 -0.07
C LEU A 150 5.49 -5.18 0.89
N TRP A 151 4.36 -5.11 1.60
CA TRP A 151 3.88 -6.24 2.42
C TRP A 151 3.45 -7.43 1.58
N GLU A 152 2.82 -7.23 0.42
CA GLU A 152 2.52 -8.33 -0.50
C GLU A 152 3.78 -9.05 -0.98
N VAL A 153 4.87 -8.32 -1.25
CA VAL A 153 6.17 -8.92 -1.56
C VAL A 153 6.66 -9.80 -0.40
N GLU A 154 6.57 -9.33 0.86
CA GLU A 154 6.99 -10.10 2.03
C GLU A 154 6.08 -11.31 2.33
N LEU A 155 4.81 -11.26 1.91
CA LEU A 155 3.87 -12.38 1.99
C LEU A 155 4.03 -13.39 0.83
N GLY A 156 4.83 -13.06 -0.19
CA GLY A 156 4.97 -13.90 -1.39
C GLY A 156 3.72 -13.89 -2.27
N HIS A 157 2.98 -12.79 -2.29
CA HIS A 157 1.81 -12.57 -3.15
C HIS A 157 2.25 -11.96 -4.50
N PRO A 158 1.42 -11.99 -5.55
CA PRO A 158 1.69 -11.36 -6.83
C PRO A 158 1.60 -9.82 -6.76
N ALA A 159 2.45 -9.19 -5.95
CA ALA A 159 2.46 -7.75 -5.64
C ALA A 159 2.52 -6.84 -6.88
N ILE A 160 3.05 -7.34 -8.00
CA ILE A 160 3.05 -6.63 -9.29
C ILE A 160 1.63 -6.29 -9.76
N MET A 161 0.62 -7.09 -9.38
CA MET A 161 -0.77 -6.83 -9.71
C MET A 161 -1.27 -5.61 -8.94
N ALA A 162 -1.01 -5.51 -7.64
CA ALA A 162 -1.31 -4.32 -6.86
C ALA A 162 -0.54 -3.10 -7.36
N PHE A 163 0.74 -3.26 -7.73
CA PHE A 163 1.54 -2.19 -8.33
C PHE A 163 0.91 -1.65 -9.63
N LEU A 164 0.35 -2.53 -10.46
CA LEU A 164 -0.38 -2.17 -11.67
C LEU A 164 -1.74 -1.52 -11.37
N GLU A 165 -2.58 -2.15 -10.54
CA GLU A 165 -3.94 -1.68 -10.19
C GLU A 165 -3.94 -0.33 -9.48
N GLN A 166 -2.87 -0.04 -8.73
CA GLN A 166 -2.67 1.23 -8.02
C GLN A 166 -1.91 2.28 -8.85
N ASN A 167 -1.80 2.10 -10.17
CA ASN A 167 -1.23 3.04 -11.14
C ASN A 167 0.26 3.40 -10.97
N TRP A 168 1.08 2.56 -10.32
CA TRP A 168 2.51 2.88 -10.20
C TRP A 168 3.26 2.85 -11.53
N LEU A 169 2.69 2.18 -12.54
CA LEU A 169 3.20 2.13 -13.92
C LEU A 169 2.53 3.16 -14.85
N GLU A 170 1.72 4.08 -14.31
CA GLU A 170 1.12 5.14 -15.13
C GLU A 170 2.20 6.05 -15.71
N GLY A 171 2.13 6.31 -17.02
CA GLY A 171 3.14 7.08 -17.73
C GLY A 171 4.53 6.46 -17.60
N TRP A 172 4.61 5.12 -17.57
CA TRP A 172 5.87 4.38 -17.42
C TRP A 172 6.94 4.86 -18.38
N ASP A 173 6.60 5.34 -19.57
CA ASP A 173 7.51 5.87 -20.59
C ASP A 173 8.23 7.18 -20.20
N ARG A 174 7.85 7.81 -19.08
CA ARG A 174 8.42 9.06 -18.56
C ARG A 174 9.40 8.78 -17.43
N ALA A 175 10.41 9.65 -17.28
CA ALA A 175 11.35 9.59 -16.15
C ALA A 175 10.65 9.69 -14.78
N ALA A 176 9.59 10.53 -14.72
CA ALA A 176 8.83 10.80 -13.50
C ALA A 176 8.18 9.55 -12.87
N CYS A 177 7.97 8.45 -13.61
CA CYS A 177 7.43 7.20 -13.05
C CYS A 177 8.38 6.59 -12.02
N ILE A 178 9.69 6.55 -12.32
CA ILE A 178 10.70 6.05 -11.38
C ILE A 178 10.96 7.05 -10.26
N ASP A 179 10.99 8.35 -10.57
CA ASP A 179 11.16 9.40 -9.56
C ASP A 179 10.04 9.32 -8.50
N ASN A 180 8.79 9.10 -8.92
CA ASN A 180 7.65 8.92 -8.02
C ASN A 180 7.83 7.72 -7.06
N LEU A 181 8.35 6.59 -7.55
CA LEU A 181 8.67 5.44 -6.68
C LEU A 181 9.76 5.80 -5.68
N ALA A 182 10.84 6.43 -6.15
CA ALA A 182 11.97 6.82 -5.30
C ALA A 182 11.55 7.80 -4.19
N ASP A 183 10.76 8.82 -4.53
CA ASP A 183 10.28 9.84 -3.59
C ASP A 183 9.39 9.22 -2.49
N ASN A 184 8.49 8.31 -2.87
CA ASN A 184 7.61 7.64 -1.90
C ASN A 184 8.38 6.64 -1.01
N LEU A 185 9.38 5.92 -1.54
CA LEU A 185 10.28 5.10 -0.72
C LEU A 185 11.06 5.95 0.29
N ALA A 186 11.59 7.10 -0.15
CA ALA A 186 12.28 8.02 0.73
C ALA A 186 11.36 8.55 1.85
N ASN A 187 10.09 8.82 1.54
CA ASN A 187 9.10 9.26 2.52
C ASN A 187 8.74 8.15 3.52
N LEU A 188 8.49 6.91 3.06
CA LEU A 188 8.27 5.75 3.94
C LEU A 188 9.46 5.53 4.88
N HIS A 189 10.68 5.60 4.35
CA HIS A 189 11.91 5.43 5.15
C HIS A 189 12.06 6.55 6.19
N ARG A 190 11.80 7.81 5.80
CA ARG A 190 11.82 8.97 6.70
C ARG A 190 10.79 8.84 7.84
N ARG A 191 9.61 8.27 7.55
CA ARG A 191 8.57 7.97 8.54
C ARG A 191 8.87 6.73 9.40
N GLY A 192 9.95 5.99 9.10
CA GLY A 192 10.34 4.79 9.83
C GLY A 192 9.43 3.59 9.59
N LEU A 193 8.69 3.58 8.48
CA LEU A 193 7.78 2.50 8.10
C LEU A 193 8.48 1.39 7.30
N ILE A 194 9.64 1.70 6.72
CA ILE A 194 10.53 0.74 6.06
C ILE A 194 11.96 0.88 6.61
N ASP A 195 12.75 -0.19 6.52
CA ASP A 195 14.13 -0.23 7.01
C ASP A 195 15.14 0.30 5.98
N ALA A 196 16.43 0.23 6.32
CA ALA A 196 17.52 0.69 5.45
C ALA A 196 17.68 -0.12 4.15
N ASN A 197 17.02 -1.28 4.04
CA ASN A 197 16.94 -2.09 2.83
C ASN A 197 15.58 -1.93 2.13
N TYR A 198 14.80 -0.91 2.51
CA TYR A 198 13.44 -0.65 2.03
C TYR A 198 12.50 -1.86 2.17
N ARG A 199 12.65 -2.62 3.27
CA ARG A 199 11.69 -3.66 3.66
C ARG A 199 10.69 -3.09 4.67
N PRO A 200 9.40 -3.47 4.60
CA PRO A 200 8.40 -2.97 5.52
C PRO A 200 8.69 -3.41 6.96
N ILE A 201 8.54 -2.48 7.89
CA ILE A 201 8.76 -2.72 9.32
C ILE A 201 7.40 -3.03 9.96
N PRO A 202 7.27 -4.14 10.71
CA PRO A 202 6.09 -4.39 11.53
C PRO A 202 5.87 -3.29 12.59
N PRO A 203 4.63 -2.90 12.91
CA PRO A 203 4.34 -1.81 13.83
C PRO A 203 4.83 -2.05 15.26
N GLU A 204 5.01 -3.31 15.68
CA GLU A 204 5.67 -3.67 16.95
C GLU A 204 7.11 -3.13 17.07
N HIS A 205 7.70 -2.68 15.97
CA HIS A 205 9.05 -2.12 15.90
C HIS A 205 9.09 -0.60 15.62
N PHE A 206 7.93 0.07 15.46
CA PHE A 206 7.88 1.52 15.26
C PHE A 206 8.44 2.30 16.46
N GLU A 207 8.54 1.70 17.64
CA GLU A 207 9.10 2.32 18.85
C GLU A 207 10.17 1.47 19.57
N VAL A 208 11.42 1.56 19.10
CA VAL A 208 12.62 1.60 19.98
C VAL A 208 13.07 3.07 20.23
N LYS A 209 12.36 4.06 19.67
CA LYS A 209 12.68 5.50 19.82
C LYS A 209 11.75 6.30 20.74
N ARG A 210 11.07 5.65 21.69
CA ARG A 210 10.45 6.32 22.85
C ARG A 210 11.02 5.81 24.17
N ARG A 211 12.22 6.26 24.53
CA ARG A 211 12.71 6.48 25.91
C ARG A 211 14.15 6.99 25.85
N VAL A 212 14.35 8.30 25.94
CA VAL A 212 15.07 8.96 27.05
C VAL A 212 14.66 10.44 27.01
N ALA A 213 13.59 10.78 27.72
CA ALA A 213 13.49 12.10 28.34
C ALA A 213 13.52 11.82 29.85
N SER A 214 14.73 11.65 30.35
CA SER A 214 15.05 11.75 31.76
C SER A 214 16.08 12.85 31.87
N LEU A 215 15.65 14.00 32.37
CA LEU A 215 16.26 14.80 33.43
C LEU A 215 15.31 15.93 33.79
#